data_AF-A0A8K0U8U3-F1
#
_entry.id   AF-A0A8K0U8U3-F1
#
_cell.length_a   1.000
_cell.length_b   1.000
_cell.length_c   1.000
_cell.angle_alpha   90.00
_cell.angle_beta   90.00
_cell.angle_gamma   90.00
#
_symmetry.space_group_name_H-M   'P 1'
#
loop_
_entity.id
_entity.type
_entity.pdbx_description
1 polymer ?
#
loop_
_entity_poly.entity_id
_entity_poly.type
_entity_poly.pdbx_seq_one_letter_code
_entity_poly.pdbx_strand_id
1 'polypeptide(L)'
;MLNFLDPLHSGRRLSGGITGPGCVRTALPELLSILDGSKALIVTGNSIREKPFKTDIVPNVESILREGDALAATFSEIGQHTPVQGIADGVKAFKASIVVSIGGGSPIDATKIILYRLHQEDGSEPEDSVSDPRMAPAGIILDAELNLVAVQMTALHSEALYWVGLPPPPKILCYAAIADLFKYLPASRAKPSDLEARQKRLIAA
;
A
#
# COMPACT_ATOMS: atom_id res chain seq x y z
N MET A 1 -21.60 -11.50 -37.59
CA MET A 1 -21.27 -12.47 -36.53
C MET A 1 -21.20 -11.67 -35.24
N LEU A 2 -22.32 -11.57 -34.53
CA LEU A 2 -22.41 -10.89 -33.25
C LEU A 2 -22.02 -11.90 -32.16
N ASN A 3 -21.00 -11.58 -31.37
CA ASN A 3 -20.89 -12.00 -29.98
C ASN A 3 -20.24 -10.84 -29.23
N PHE A 4 -21.05 -10.22 -28.38
CA PHE A 4 -20.65 -9.31 -27.31
C PHE A 4 -19.99 -10.12 -26.18
N LEU A 5 -18.90 -9.62 -25.63
CA LEU A 5 -18.73 -9.44 -24.18
C LEU A 5 -17.84 -8.20 -23.98
N ASP A 6 -18.40 -7.27 -23.23
CA ASP A 6 -18.02 -5.88 -23.02
C ASP A 6 -17.29 -5.75 -21.66
N PRO A 7 -17.12 -4.56 -21.07
CA PRO A 7 -15.90 -3.76 -20.95
C PRO A 7 -15.39 -3.75 -19.49
N LEU A 8 -14.44 -2.85 -19.19
CA LEU A 8 -13.95 -2.45 -17.86
C LEU A 8 -12.56 -3.02 -17.47
N HIS A 9 -11.56 -2.26 -17.94
CA HIS A 9 -10.21 -2.06 -17.37
C HIS A 9 -9.02 -2.80 -18.01
N SER A 10 -9.03 -2.98 -19.33
CA SER A 10 -7.77 -3.13 -20.08
C SER A 10 -7.03 -1.79 -20.12
N GLY A 11 -6.10 -1.57 -19.19
CA GLY A 11 -5.16 -0.44 -19.23
C GLY A 11 -5.20 0.52 -18.04
N ARG A 12 -5.23 0.01 -16.80
CA ARG A 12 -4.92 0.86 -15.63
C ARG A 12 -3.48 1.37 -15.77
N ARG A 13 -3.30 2.63 -16.18
CA ARG A 13 -2.03 3.35 -16.07
C ARG A 13 -1.64 3.34 -14.59
N LEU A 14 -0.41 2.94 -14.28
CA LEU A 14 0.20 3.30 -13.00
C LEU A 14 0.12 4.82 -12.89
N SER A 15 -0.61 5.34 -11.91
CA SER A 15 -0.74 6.78 -11.71
C SER A 15 0.52 7.40 -11.08
N GLY A 16 1.53 6.59 -10.76
CA GLY A 16 2.78 7.02 -10.15
C GLY A 16 2.71 7.06 -8.62
N GLY A 17 3.83 7.41 -8.00
CA GLY A 17 3.90 7.63 -6.55
C GLY A 17 3.68 9.11 -6.22
N ILE A 18 2.78 9.41 -5.29
CA ILE A 18 2.54 10.75 -4.77
C ILE A 18 3.17 10.85 -3.38
N THR A 19 4.01 11.87 -3.17
CA THR A 19 4.85 11.98 -1.96
C THR A 19 4.84 13.41 -1.44
N GLY A 20 4.72 13.57 -0.13
CA GLY A 20 4.75 14.87 0.53
C GLY A 20 3.97 14.88 1.85
N PRO A 21 4.40 15.67 2.85
CA PRO A 21 3.62 15.84 4.08
C PRO A 21 2.22 16.37 3.79
N GLY A 22 1.19 15.71 4.31
CA GLY A 22 -0.22 16.09 4.18
C GLY A 22 -0.84 15.81 2.81
N CYS A 23 -0.10 15.18 1.88
CA CYS A 23 -0.56 14.96 0.52
C CYS A 23 -1.77 14.03 0.44
N VAL A 24 -2.00 13.15 1.44
CA VAL A 24 -3.10 12.18 1.40
C VAL A 24 -4.47 12.82 1.19
N ARG A 25 -4.70 14.03 1.73
CA ARG A 25 -5.98 14.75 1.61
C ARG A 25 -6.34 15.11 0.17
N THR A 26 -5.35 15.32 -0.68
CA THR A 26 -5.54 15.67 -2.09
C THR A 26 -5.32 14.47 -3.01
N ALA A 27 -4.25 13.70 -2.73
CA ALA A 27 -3.85 12.55 -3.50
C ALA A 27 -4.88 11.42 -3.48
N LEU A 28 -5.51 11.14 -2.33
CA LEU A 28 -6.45 10.02 -2.23
C LEU A 28 -7.72 10.27 -3.06
N PRO A 29 -8.43 11.41 -2.95
CA PRO A 29 -9.55 11.73 -3.83
C PRO A 29 -9.17 11.75 -5.32
N GLU A 30 -8.01 12.31 -5.67
CA GLU A 30 -7.52 12.34 -7.05
C GLU A 30 -7.31 10.92 -7.61
N LEU A 31 -6.67 10.03 -6.83
CA LEU A 31 -6.48 8.64 -7.23
C LEU A 31 -7.80 7.88 -7.39
N LEU A 32 -8.78 8.10 -6.51
CA LEU A 32 -10.10 7.50 -6.65
C LEU A 32 -10.77 7.95 -7.96
N SER A 33 -10.68 9.24 -8.29
CA SER A 33 -11.23 9.78 -9.53
C SER A 33 -10.53 9.22 -10.77
N ILE A 34 -9.20 9.11 -10.77
CA ILE A 34 -8.42 8.54 -11.88
C ILE A 34 -8.75 7.06 -12.10
N LEU A 35 -9.02 6.33 -11.01
CA LEU A 35 -9.27 4.89 -11.03
C LEU A 35 -10.75 4.52 -11.16
N ASP A 36 -11.63 5.52 -11.34
CA ASP A 36 -13.09 5.36 -11.38
C ASP A 36 -13.63 4.57 -10.15
N GLY A 37 -13.03 4.84 -8.99
CA GLY A 37 -13.36 4.19 -7.73
C GLY A 37 -14.49 4.91 -6.98
N SER A 38 -15.67 4.29 -6.91
CA SER A 38 -16.84 4.86 -6.22
C SER A 38 -16.93 4.50 -4.74
N LYS A 39 -16.50 3.29 -4.34
CA LYS A 39 -16.48 2.84 -2.95
C LYS A 39 -15.18 2.09 -2.65
N ALA A 40 -14.54 2.44 -1.55
CA ALA A 40 -13.26 1.94 -1.10
C ALA A 40 -13.41 1.06 0.15
N LEU A 41 -12.78 -0.11 0.10
CA LEU A 41 -12.49 -0.92 1.28
C LEU A 41 -11.12 -0.50 1.82
N ILE A 42 -11.04 -0.07 3.08
CA ILE A 42 -9.75 0.06 3.76
C ILE A 42 -9.30 -1.33 4.24
N VAL A 43 -8.04 -1.70 3.97
CA VAL A 43 -7.39 -2.90 4.53
C VAL A 43 -6.19 -2.47 5.37
N THR A 44 -6.18 -2.84 6.64
CA THR A 44 -5.10 -2.49 7.59
C THR A 44 -4.85 -3.65 8.56
N GLY A 45 -3.73 -3.60 9.28
CA GLY A 45 -3.39 -4.60 10.30
C GLY A 45 -3.89 -4.24 11.69
N ASN A 46 -4.06 -5.26 12.54
CA ASN A 46 -4.57 -5.12 13.92
C ASN A 46 -3.74 -4.13 14.73
N SER A 47 -2.41 -4.15 14.54
CA SER A 47 -1.46 -3.32 15.28
C SER A 47 -1.61 -1.81 15.07
N ILE A 48 -2.19 -1.40 13.93
CA ILE A 48 -2.47 0.00 13.59
C ILE A 48 -3.79 0.46 14.24
N ARG A 49 -4.77 -0.45 14.35
CA ARG A 49 -6.08 -0.16 14.95
C ARG A 49 -6.06 -0.23 16.49
N GLU A 50 -5.35 -1.18 17.07
CA GLU A 50 -5.31 -1.44 18.52
C GLU A 50 -4.42 -0.46 19.30
N LYS A 51 -3.65 0.40 18.62
CA LYS A 51 -2.83 1.46 19.24
C LYS A 51 -3.33 2.87 18.86
N PRO A 52 -4.61 3.21 19.08
CA PRO A 52 -5.23 4.45 18.61
C PRO A 52 -4.52 5.71 19.17
N PHE A 53 -3.94 5.64 20.37
CA PHE A 53 -3.17 6.76 20.96
C PHE A 53 -1.82 7.07 20.29
N LYS A 54 -1.39 6.30 19.27
CA LYS A 54 -0.14 6.54 18.53
C LYS A 54 -0.32 6.83 17.03
N THR A 55 -1.49 6.58 16.45
CA THR A 55 -1.68 6.67 14.99
C THR A 55 -3.13 7.02 14.59
N ASP A 56 -3.41 8.30 14.30
CA ASP A 56 -4.71 8.78 13.78
C ASP A 56 -4.94 8.44 12.29
N ILE A 57 -4.27 7.42 11.75
CA ILE A 57 -4.11 7.27 10.30
C ILE A 57 -5.34 6.66 9.66
N VAL A 58 -5.85 5.57 10.24
CA VAL A 58 -7.09 4.95 9.78
C VAL A 58 -8.25 5.93 9.93
N PRO A 59 -8.46 6.60 11.09
CA PRO A 59 -9.48 7.65 11.22
C PRO A 59 -9.34 8.79 10.21
N ASN A 60 -8.10 9.27 9.94
CA ASN A 60 -7.88 10.34 8.97
C ASN A 60 -8.26 9.92 7.55
N VAL A 61 -7.84 8.73 7.13
CA VAL A 61 -8.18 8.20 5.79
C VAL A 61 -9.67 7.91 5.69
N GLU A 62 -10.29 7.36 6.74
CA GLU A 62 -11.74 7.19 6.78
C GLU A 62 -12.49 8.51 6.67
N SER A 63 -12.02 9.59 7.33
CA SER A 63 -12.63 10.92 7.22
C SER A 63 -12.62 11.41 5.78
N ILE A 64 -11.45 11.35 5.11
CA ILE A 64 -11.29 11.78 3.71
C ILE A 64 -12.24 10.98 2.81
N LEU A 65 -12.32 9.66 3.00
CA LEU A 65 -13.22 8.80 2.22
C LEU A 65 -14.69 9.08 2.52
N ARG A 66 -15.07 9.37 3.77
CA ARG A 66 -16.46 9.74 4.13
C ARG A 66 -16.86 11.09 3.54
N GLU A 67 -15.96 12.07 3.55
CA GLU A 67 -16.18 13.40 2.95
C GLU A 67 -16.52 13.29 1.46
N GLY A 68 -15.93 12.33 0.74
CA GLY A 68 -16.23 12.04 -0.67
C GLY A 68 -17.32 10.99 -0.91
N ASP A 69 -18.08 10.56 0.10
CA ASP A 69 -18.97 9.40 0.07
C ASP A 69 -18.34 8.15 -0.59
N ALA A 70 -17.05 7.93 -0.35
CA ALA A 70 -16.27 6.86 -0.94
C ALA A 70 -15.94 5.72 0.03
N LEU A 71 -16.26 5.82 1.34
CA LEU A 71 -15.98 4.73 2.28
C LEU A 71 -17.05 3.63 2.18
N ALA A 72 -16.65 2.40 1.83
CA ALA A 72 -17.53 1.22 1.91
C ALA A 72 -17.40 0.51 3.26
N ALA A 73 -16.17 0.16 3.65
CA ALA A 73 -15.90 -0.53 4.90
C ALA A 73 -14.43 -0.39 5.30
N THR A 74 -14.14 -0.77 6.55
CA THR A 74 -12.77 -0.87 7.08
C THR A 74 -12.55 -2.30 7.59
N PHE A 75 -11.59 -3.00 7.00
CA PHE A 75 -11.14 -4.33 7.39
C PHE A 75 -9.77 -4.22 8.06
N SER A 76 -9.70 -4.53 9.36
CA SER A 76 -8.52 -4.28 10.20
C SER A 76 -7.93 -5.54 10.81
N GLU A 77 -8.29 -6.72 10.29
CA GLU A 77 -7.99 -8.01 10.89
C GLU A 77 -6.77 -8.71 10.25
N ILE A 78 -5.92 -7.94 9.55
CA ILE A 78 -4.67 -8.48 8.99
C ILE A 78 -3.63 -8.64 10.10
N GLY A 79 -3.42 -9.91 10.49
CA GLY A 79 -2.34 -10.31 11.39
C GLY A 79 -0.94 -10.14 10.78
N GLN A 80 0.08 -10.22 11.64
CA GLN A 80 1.47 -10.27 11.17
C GLN A 80 1.70 -11.49 10.28
N HIS A 81 2.56 -11.34 9.27
CA HIS A 81 2.88 -12.41 8.31
C HIS A 81 1.70 -12.90 7.45
N THR A 82 0.62 -12.11 7.35
CA THR A 82 -0.46 -12.29 6.37
C THR A 82 -1.07 -13.70 6.42
N PRO A 83 -1.69 -14.10 7.55
CA PRO A 83 -2.25 -15.45 7.70
C PRO A 83 -3.38 -15.71 6.69
N VAL A 84 -3.45 -16.93 6.17
CA VAL A 84 -4.42 -17.36 5.15
C VAL A 84 -5.87 -17.05 5.55
N GLN A 85 -6.20 -17.19 6.83
CA GLN A 85 -7.53 -16.88 7.36
C GLN A 85 -7.88 -15.39 7.20
N GLY A 86 -6.94 -14.48 7.51
CA GLY A 86 -7.16 -13.04 7.36
C GLY A 86 -7.39 -12.62 5.91
N ILE A 87 -6.74 -13.31 4.96
CA ILE A 87 -6.98 -13.15 3.52
C ILE A 87 -8.40 -13.60 3.16
N ALA A 88 -8.80 -14.81 3.60
CA ALA A 88 -10.12 -15.35 3.30
C ALA A 88 -11.25 -14.46 3.82
N ASP A 89 -11.09 -13.91 5.02
CA ASP A 89 -12.06 -12.99 5.61
C ASP A 89 -12.05 -11.62 4.92
N GLY A 90 -10.87 -11.16 4.49
CA GLY A 90 -10.74 -9.95 3.66
C GLY A 90 -11.44 -10.07 2.30
N VAL A 91 -11.38 -11.23 1.65
CA VAL A 91 -12.13 -11.52 0.41
C VAL A 91 -13.63 -11.42 0.66
N LYS A 92 -14.15 -11.99 1.76
CA LYS A 92 -15.57 -11.89 2.12
C LYS A 92 -16.00 -10.45 2.46
N ALA A 93 -15.09 -9.67 3.04
CA ALA A 93 -15.33 -8.26 3.38
C ALA A 93 -15.32 -7.35 2.15
N PHE A 94 -14.78 -7.80 1.01
CA PHE A 94 -14.71 -7.00 -0.20
C PHE A 94 -16.08 -6.81 -0.84
N LYS A 95 -16.65 -5.63 -0.61
CA LYS A 95 -17.90 -5.13 -1.21
C LYS A 95 -17.69 -3.70 -1.70
N ALA A 96 -16.64 -3.50 -2.48
CA ALA A 96 -16.12 -2.20 -2.89
C ALA A 96 -15.65 -2.25 -4.35
N SER A 97 -15.42 -1.10 -4.98
CA SER A 97 -14.82 -1.01 -6.32
C SER A 97 -13.30 -0.91 -6.26
N ILE A 98 -12.75 -0.48 -5.12
CA ILE A 98 -11.32 -0.30 -4.90
C ILE A 98 -10.90 -0.68 -3.47
N VAL A 99 -9.64 -1.03 -3.29
CA VAL A 99 -9.04 -1.28 -1.97
C VAL A 99 -7.97 -0.24 -1.68
N VAL A 100 -7.98 0.30 -0.46
CA VAL A 100 -6.96 1.19 0.10
C VAL A 100 -6.23 0.44 1.20
N SER A 101 -4.99 0.02 0.94
CA SER A 101 -4.15 -0.61 1.97
C SER A 101 -3.48 0.46 2.83
N ILE A 102 -3.53 0.31 4.15
CA ILE A 102 -2.87 1.20 5.11
C ILE A 102 -1.93 0.36 5.98
N GLY A 103 -0.64 0.72 6.00
CA GLY A 103 0.35 0.09 6.87
C GLY A 103 1.62 -0.32 6.15
N GLY A 104 2.35 -1.27 6.76
CA GLY A 104 3.57 -1.85 6.20
C GLY A 104 3.31 -3.04 5.26
N GLY A 105 4.30 -3.92 5.12
CA GLY A 105 4.24 -5.05 4.18
C GLY A 105 3.03 -5.96 4.35
N SER A 106 2.67 -6.35 5.58
CA SER A 106 1.58 -7.35 5.77
C SER A 106 0.21 -6.88 5.23
N PRO A 107 -0.32 -5.68 5.57
CA PRO A 107 -1.56 -5.19 4.92
C PRO A 107 -1.46 -5.02 3.41
N ILE A 108 -0.29 -4.64 2.88
CA ILE A 108 -0.05 -4.48 1.44
C ILE A 108 -0.11 -5.85 0.74
N ASP A 109 0.61 -6.83 1.24
CA ASP A 109 0.66 -8.18 0.68
C ASP A 109 -0.70 -8.88 0.80
N ALA A 110 -1.35 -8.74 1.95
CA ALA A 110 -2.72 -9.24 2.12
C ALA A 110 -3.68 -8.65 1.09
N THR A 111 -3.59 -7.34 0.85
CA THR A 111 -4.43 -6.65 -0.14
C THR A 111 -4.19 -7.20 -1.54
N LYS A 112 -2.91 -7.38 -1.93
CA LYS A 112 -2.57 -7.97 -3.24
C LYS A 112 -3.15 -9.37 -3.39
N ILE A 113 -3.05 -10.21 -2.35
CA ILE A 113 -3.56 -11.58 -2.41
C ILE A 113 -5.10 -11.60 -2.41
N ILE A 114 -5.77 -10.73 -1.64
CA ILE A 114 -7.23 -10.56 -1.68
C ILE A 114 -7.67 -10.20 -3.10
N LEU A 115 -7.04 -9.20 -3.72
CA LEU A 115 -7.34 -8.80 -5.09
C LEU A 115 -7.05 -9.91 -6.09
N TYR A 116 -5.93 -10.61 -5.96
CA TYR A 116 -5.58 -11.73 -6.81
C TYR A 116 -6.64 -12.84 -6.73
N ARG A 117 -7.09 -13.21 -5.53
CA ARG A 117 -8.14 -14.22 -5.32
C ARG A 117 -9.49 -13.81 -5.90
N LEU A 118 -9.85 -12.52 -5.82
CA LEU A 118 -11.07 -12.01 -6.42
C LEU A 118 -11.07 -12.08 -7.96
N HIS A 119 -9.88 -12.13 -8.58
CA HIS A 119 -9.72 -12.27 -10.03
C HIS A 119 -9.45 -13.72 -10.47
N GLN A 120 -9.18 -14.64 -9.55
CA GLN A 120 -9.05 -16.06 -9.86
C GLN A 120 -10.46 -16.67 -9.99
N GLU A 121 -10.77 -17.26 -11.14
CA GLU A 121 -12.07 -17.91 -11.38
C GLU A 121 -12.18 -19.29 -10.70
N ASP A 122 -11.07 -19.87 -10.27
CA ASP A 122 -11.00 -21.23 -9.71
C ASP A 122 -10.56 -21.20 -8.24
N GLY A 123 -11.26 -21.98 -7.40
CA GLY A 123 -11.14 -22.08 -5.94
C GLY A 123 -9.86 -22.75 -5.45
N SER A 124 -8.75 -22.55 -6.14
CA SER A 124 -7.43 -23.07 -5.78
C SER A 124 -6.91 -22.45 -4.48
N GLU A 125 -6.28 -23.29 -3.66
CA GLU A 125 -5.60 -22.87 -2.42
C GLU A 125 -4.42 -21.93 -2.74
N PRO A 126 -4.06 -21.01 -1.83
CA PRO A 126 -2.97 -20.07 -2.07
C PRO A 126 -1.65 -20.80 -2.31
N GLU A 127 -0.95 -20.43 -3.37
CA GLU A 127 0.47 -20.73 -3.48
C GLU A 127 1.26 -19.93 -2.44
N ASP A 128 2.35 -20.52 -1.94
CA ASP A 128 3.25 -19.90 -0.96
C ASP A 128 3.94 -18.63 -1.50
N SER A 129 3.98 -18.46 -2.82
CA SER A 129 4.49 -17.26 -3.48
C SER A 129 3.70 -16.95 -4.75
N VAL A 130 3.27 -15.70 -4.92
CA VAL A 130 2.61 -15.23 -6.14
C VAL A 130 3.36 -14.01 -6.67
N SER A 131 3.74 -14.05 -7.94
CA SER A 131 4.41 -12.94 -8.63
C SER A 131 3.73 -12.67 -9.96
N ASP A 132 2.76 -11.75 -9.96
CA ASP A 132 2.01 -11.34 -11.16
C ASP A 132 2.08 -9.80 -11.32
N PRO A 133 2.42 -9.28 -12.52
CA PRO A 133 2.43 -7.83 -12.77
C PRO A 133 1.12 -7.11 -12.46
N ARG A 134 -0.02 -7.82 -12.51
CA ARG A 134 -1.35 -7.29 -12.18
C ARG A 134 -1.55 -7.03 -10.69
N MET A 135 -0.65 -7.53 -9.84
CA MET A 135 -0.63 -7.26 -8.39
C MET A 135 0.10 -5.96 -8.03
N ALA A 136 0.65 -5.25 -9.02
CA ALA A 136 1.21 -3.92 -8.79
C ALA A 136 0.11 -2.95 -8.32
N PRO A 137 0.35 -2.15 -7.28
CA PRO A 137 -0.62 -1.14 -6.86
C PRO A 137 -0.83 -0.11 -7.97
N ALA A 138 -2.06 0.36 -8.14
CA ALA A 138 -2.39 1.35 -9.14
C ALA A 138 -1.79 2.74 -8.83
N GLY A 139 -1.59 3.05 -7.55
CA GLY A 139 -0.93 4.26 -7.06
C GLY A 139 -0.38 4.04 -5.64
N ILE A 140 0.63 4.83 -5.24
CA ILE A 140 1.25 4.78 -3.92
C ILE A 140 1.25 6.19 -3.33
N ILE A 141 0.77 6.35 -2.09
CA ILE A 141 0.82 7.62 -1.36
C ILE A 141 1.83 7.47 -0.20
N LEU A 142 2.83 8.33 -0.18
CA LEU A 142 3.83 8.41 0.90
C LEU A 142 3.69 9.75 1.62
N ASP A 143 3.07 9.74 2.81
CA ASP A 143 2.76 10.95 3.58
C ASP A 143 3.37 10.88 4.99
N ALA A 144 4.30 11.80 5.29
CA ALA A 144 4.97 11.87 6.59
C ALA A 144 4.09 12.38 7.74
N GLU A 145 2.99 13.08 7.46
CA GLU A 145 2.04 13.56 8.49
C GLU A 145 1.17 12.42 9.04
N LEU A 146 0.88 11.41 8.22
CA LEU A 146 0.30 10.17 8.69
C LEU A 146 1.33 9.48 9.59
N ASN A 147 1.09 9.47 10.90
CA ASN A 147 2.04 9.12 11.96
C ASN A 147 2.62 7.68 11.97
N LEU A 148 2.61 6.95 10.85
CA LEU A 148 3.20 5.62 10.72
C LEU A 148 4.64 5.72 10.22
N VAL A 149 5.52 5.62 11.20
CA VAL A 149 6.77 4.90 11.03
C VAL A 149 6.44 3.41 10.92
N ALA A 150 6.29 2.89 9.71
CA ALA A 150 6.46 1.47 9.43
C ALA A 150 7.39 1.32 8.22
N VAL A 151 8.63 1.79 8.40
CA VAL A 151 9.74 1.20 7.66
C VAL A 151 9.97 -0.13 8.35
N GLN A 152 9.34 -1.19 7.85
CA GLN A 152 10.02 -2.46 7.97
C GLN A 152 11.30 -2.25 7.18
N MET A 153 12.46 -2.46 7.81
CA MET A 153 13.69 -2.65 7.07
C MET A 153 13.48 -3.88 6.19
N THR A 154 12.91 -3.69 5.02
CA THR A 154 13.00 -4.66 3.96
C THR A 154 14.40 -4.52 3.41
N ALA A 155 15.26 -5.36 3.97
CA ALA A 155 16.50 -5.75 3.33
C ALA A 155 16.31 -6.08 1.84
N LEU A 156 15.09 -6.35 1.33
CA LEU A 156 14.76 -6.63 -0.08
C LEU A 156 15.39 -5.69 -1.11
N HIS A 157 15.40 -4.36 -0.91
CA HIS A 157 16.03 -3.46 -1.90
C HIS A 157 17.57 -3.62 -1.90
N SER A 158 18.21 -3.65 -0.72
CA SER A 158 19.64 -3.93 -0.62
C SER A 158 20.00 -5.38 -0.97
N GLU A 159 19.06 -6.30 -0.83
CA GLU A 159 19.24 -7.73 -1.12
C GLU A 159 19.42 -7.94 -2.62
N ALA A 160 18.75 -7.11 -3.43
CA ALA A 160 18.97 -7.05 -4.87
C ALA A 160 20.43 -6.70 -5.23
N LEU A 161 21.19 -5.99 -4.37
CA LEU A 161 22.61 -5.72 -4.61
C LEU A 161 23.49 -6.99 -4.58
N TYR A 162 23.02 -8.07 -3.95
CA TYR A 162 23.71 -9.36 -3.98
C TYR A 162 23.42 -10.16 -5.25
N TRP A 163 22.45 -9.75 -6.07
CA TRP A 163 22.15 -10.44 -7.32
C TRP A 163 23.27 -10.21 -8.34
N VAL A 164 23.88 -11.31 -8.78
CA VAL A 164 24.85 -11.29 -9.87
C VAL A 164 24.15 -10.79 -11.14
N GLY A 165 24.65 -9.69 -11.71
CA GLY A 165 24.10 -9.13 -12.94
C GLY A 165 23.00 -8.08 -12.74
N LEU A 166 22.82 -7.52 -11.54
CA LEU A 166 21.90 -6.39 -11.33
C LEU A 166 22.25 -5.22 -12.28
N PRO A 167 21.33 -4.77 -13.15
CA PRO A 167 21.61 -3.70 -14.10
C PRO A 167 21.81 -2.35 -13.38
N PRO A 168 22.46 -1.36 -14.03
CA PRO A 168 22.82 -0.10 -13.38
C PRO A 168 21.66 0.69 -12.75
N PRO A 169 20.47 0.83 -13.38
CA PRO A 169 19.39 1.65 -12.82
C PRO A 169 18.93 1.22 -11.41
N PRO A 170 18.52 -0.03 -11.14
CA PRO A 170 18.14 -0.45 -9.78
C PRO A 170 19.33 -0.40 -8.82
N LYS A 171 20.56 -0.66 -9.29
CA LYS A 171 21.77 -0.55 -8.46
C LYS A 171 21.98 0.87 -7.92
N ILE A 172 21.83 1.89 -8.77
CA ILE A 172 21.95 3.30 -8.37
C ILE A 172 20.87 3.67 -7.35
N LEU A 173 19.62 3.25 -7.60
CA LEU A 173 18.51 3.50 -6.68
C LEU A 173 18.77 2.86 -5.30
N CYS A 174 19.27 1.63 -5.26
CA CYS A 174 19.60 0.95 -4.01
C CYS A 174 20.70 1.69 -3.21
N TYR A 175 21.76 2.15 -3.88
CA TYR A 175 22.81 2.93 -3.18
C TYR A 175 22.29 4.27 -2.67
N ALA A 176 21.47 4.98 -3.46
CA ALA A 176 20.86 6.23 -3.02
C ALA A 176 19.94 6.02 -1.81
N ALA A 177 19.09 4.99 -1.85
CA ALA A 177 18.21 4.61 -0.75
C ALA A 177 19.00 4.28 0.53
N ILE A 178 20.07 3.48 0.42
CA ILE A 178 20.96 3.17 1.55
C ILE A 178 21.56 4.45 2.14
N ALA A 179 22.12 5.32 1.32
CA ALA A 179 22.73 6.58 1.78
C ALA A 179 21.71 7.47 2.52
N ASP A 180 20.51 7.60 1.96
CA ASP A 180 19.43 8.38 2.58
C ASP A 180 18.91 7.72 3.87
N LEU A 181 18.83 6.39 3.95
CA LEU A 181 18.47 5.69 5.18
C LEU A 181 19.49 5.96 6.30
N PHE A 182 20.79 5.85 6.02
CA PHE A 182 21.83 6.14 7.02
C PHE A 182 21.77 7.58 7.54
N LYS A 183 21.31 8.52 6.71
CA LYS A 183 21.16 9.92 7.07
C LYS A 183 19.87 10.22 7.82
N TYR A 184 18.72 9.84 7.26
CA TYR A 184 17.41 10.29 7.73
C TYR A 184 16.78 9.35 8.77
N LEU A 185 17.18 8.08 8.83
CA LEU A 185 16.73 7.18 9.90
C LEU A 185 17.14 7.70 11.30
N PRO A 186 18.41 8.02 11.60
CA PRO A 186 18.77 8.57 12.90
C PRO A 186 18.17 9.97 13.13
N ALA A 187 18.15 10.83 12.10
CA ALA A 187 17.58 12.18 12.21
C ALA A 187 16.10 12.16 12.61
N SER A 188 15.30 11.32 11.95
CA SER A 188 13.87 11.16 12.26
C SER A 188 13.61 10.56 13.64
N ARG A 189 14.52 9.73 14.16
CA ARG A 189 14.44 9.19 15.53
C ARG A 189 14.81 10.24 16.57
N ALA A 190 15.83 11.05 16.30
CA ALA A 190 16.25 12.11 17.20
C ALA A 190 15.20 13.22 17.32
N LYS A 191 14.52 13.55 16.21
CA LYS A 191 13.46 14.56 16.16
C LYS A 191 12.20 14.02 15.45
N PRO A 192 11.30 13.33 16.18
CA PRO A 192 10.09 12.71 15.58
C PRO A 192 9.09 13.68 14.95
N SER A 193 9.18 14.98 15.26
CA SER A 193 8.36 16.04 14.67
C SER A 193 8.94 16.60 13.37
N ASP A 194 10.13 16.18 12.95
CA ASP A 194 10.75 16.60 11.69
C ASP A 194 10.10 15.87 10.50
N LEU A 195 9.12 16.53 9.89
CA LEU A 195 8.38 15.99 8.74
C LEU A 195 9.29 15.78 7.52
N GLU A 196 10.29 16.63 7.32
CA GLU A 196 11.20 16.50 6.18
C GLU A 196 12.07 15.24 6.32
N ALA A 197 12.68 15.06 7.50
CA ALA A 197 13.47 13.86 7.78
C ALA A 197 12.61 12.59 7.69
N ARG A 198 11.36 12.65 8.17
CA ARG A 198 10.40 11.54 8.08
C ARG A 198 10.00 11.22 6.65
N GLN A 199 9.72 12.24 5.83
CA GLN A 199 9.35 12.06 4.42
C GLN A 199 10.50 11.46 3.64
N LYS A 200 11.71 11.98 3.81
CA LYS A 200 12.90 11.46 3.11
C LYS A 200 13.22 10.03 3.53
N ARG A 201 13.06 9.70 4.82
CA ARG A 201 13.17 8.32 5.31
C ARG A 201 12.10 7.40 4.72
N LEU A 202 10.87 7.90 4.53
CA LEU A 202 9.77 7.12 3.95
C LEU A 202 10.03 6.81 2.46
N ILE A 203 10.58 7.77 1.71
CA ILE A 203 10.97 7.58 0.30
C ILE A 203 12.15 6.62 0.16
N ALA A 204 13.07 6.63 1.13
CA ALA A 204 14.28 5.80 1.10
C ALA A 204 14.05 4.33 1.51
N ALA A 205 12.86 3.99 2.04
CA ALA A 205 12.51 2.65 2.49
C ALA A 205 11.98 1.78 1.34
#